data_AF-A0A1K2HNA4-F1
#
_entry.id   AF-A0A1K2HNA4-F1
#
_cell.length_a   1.000
_cell.length_b   1.000
_cell.length_c   1.000
_cell.angle_alpha   90.00
_cell.angle_beta   90.00
_cell.angle_gamma   90.00
#
_symmetry.space_group_name_H-M   'P 1'
#
loop_
_entity.id
_entity.type
_entity.pdbx_description
1 polymer ?
#
loop_
_entity_poly.entity_id
_entity_poly.type
_entity_poly.pdbx_seq_one_letter_code
_entity_poly.pdbx_strand_id
1 'polypeptide(L)'
;MTTRIFLLAVLAIALSGCERVSELANQAKLNGRAIGAACRHTGRSLEDCFQRNPRVSKADIFAGWKEMNEYMTKNKLDVIPPAPDAKAASGPVASIEIGGGTDAAEEEKPAETKQPAPAPGN
;
A
#
# COMPACT_ATOMS: atom_id res chain seq x y z
N MET A 1 14.99 42.92 22.12
CA MET A 1 15.84 41.86 21.51
C MET A 1 15.16 40.49 21.60
N THR A 2 14.61 40.15 22.77
CA THR A 2 13.83 38.93 23.03
C THR A 2 12.64 38.70 22.09
N THR A 3 11.85 39.72 21.75
CA THR A 3 10.69 39.59 20.84
C THR A 3 11.09 39.17 19.42
N ARG A 4 12.23 39.65 18.91
CA ARG A 4 12.75 39.27 17.58
C ARG A 4 13.25 37.82 17.57
N ILE A 5 13.92 37.40 18.65
CA ILE A 5 14.38 36.02 18.80
C ILE A 5 13.18 35.06 18.88
N PHE A 6 12.12 35.45 19.60
CA PHE A 6 10.89 34.66 19.69
C PHE A 6 10.20 34.51 18.31
N LEU A 7 10.12 35.59 17.54
CA LEU A 7 9.56 35.56 16.18
C LEU A 7 10.37 34.65 15.23
N LEU A 8 11.71 34.71 15.31
CA LEU A 8 12.60 33.86 14.52
C LEU A 8 12.47 32.38 14.91
N ALA A 9 12.34 32.08 16.20
CA ALA A 9 12.15 30.71 16.68
C ALA A 9 10.82 30.11 16.20
N VAL A 10 9.72 30.87 16.27
CA VAL A 10 8.41 30.43 15.75
C VAL A 10 8.46 30.21 14.24
N LEU A 11 9.12 31.10 13.48
CA LEU A 11 9.28 30.95 12.03
C LEU A 11 10.10 29.70 11.67
N ALA A 12 11.17 29.41 12.41
CA ALA A 12 11.99 28.22 12.20
C ALA A 12 11.20 26.92 12.45
N ILE A 13 10.39 26.86 13.51
CA ILE A 13 9.53 25.72 13.79
C ILE A 13 8.47 25.56 12.70
N ALA A 14 7.83 26.65 12.28
CA ALA A 14 6.82 26.63 11.21
C ALA A 14 7.40 26.11 9.87
N LEU A 15 8.61 26.54 9.50
CA LEU A 15 9.27 26.03 8.29
C LEU A 15 9.57 24.53 8.39
N SER A 16 10.08 24.07 9.54
CA SER A 16 10.38 22.64 9.73
C SER A 16 9.14 21.75 9.72
N GLY A 17 7.99 22.27 10.15
CA GLY A 17 6.70 21.56 10.11
C GLY A 17 6.17 21.40 8.69
N CYS A 18 6.35 22.40 7.82
CA CYS A 18 5.88 22.34 6.42
C CYS A 18 6.55 21.21 5.63
N GLU A 19 7.84 20.95 5.83
CA GLU A 19 8.56 19.89 5.11
C GLU A 19 8.04 18.49 5.48
N ARG A 20 7.64 18.29 6.73
CA ARG A 20 7.06 17.01 7.17
C ARG A 20 5.67 16.76 6.58
N VAL A 21 4.88 17.82 6.45
CA VAL A 21 3.54 17.74 5.87
C VAL A 21 3.61 17.53 4.35
N SER A 22 4.53 18.20 3.66
CA SER A 22 4.73 18.01 2.22
C SER A 22 5.21 16.59 1.90
N GLU A 23 6.12 16.04 2.71
CA GLU A 23 6.60 14.66 2.56
C GLU A 23 5.45 13.66 2.68
N LEU A 24 4.61 13.78 3.72
CA LEU A 24 3.49 12.85 3.92
C LEU A 24 2.46 12.91 2.78
N ALA A 25 2.17 14.12 2.28
CA ALA A 25 1.29 14.30 1.12
C ALA A 25 1.90 13.70 -0.16
N ASN A 26 3.20 13.82 -0.35
CA ASN A 26 3.91 13.21 -1.46
C ASN A 26 3.91 11.68 -1.36
N GLN A 27 4.08 11.10 -0.17
CA GLN A 27 4.04 9.66 0.04
C GLN A 27 2.71 9.05 -0.41
N ALA A 28 1.57 9.66 -0.06
CA ALA A 28 0.25 9.19 -0.48
C ALA A 28 0.10 9.20 -2.01
N LYS A 29 0.59 10.25 -2.67
CA LYS A 29 0.61 10.37 -4.13
C LYS A 29 1.50 9.32 -4.79
N LEU A 30 2.71 9.12 -4.27
CA LEU A 30 3.67 8.13 -4.75
C LEU A 30 3.12 6.70 -4.57
N ASN A 31 2.43 6.44 -3.47
CA ASN A 31 1.74 5.18 -3.23
C ASN A 31 0.67 4.91 -4.30
N GLY A 32 -0.18 5.90 -4.59
CA GLY A 32 -1.19 5.77 -5.66
C GLY A 32 -0.57 5.48 -7.02
N ARG A 33 0.52 6.16 -7.36
CA ARG A 33 1.27 5.90 -8.59
C ARG A 33 1.86 4.48 -8.63
N ALA A 34 2.43 4.01 -7.53
CA ALA A 34 2.99 2.67 -7.44
C ALA A 34 1.91 1.59 -7.65
N ILE A 35 0.73 1.76 -7.03
CA ILE A 35 -0.42 0.86 -7.22
C ILE A 35 -0.87 0.85 -8.68
N GLY A 36 -1.04 2.03 -9.30
CA GLY A 36 -1.43 2.13 -10.70
C GLY A 36 -0.45 1.47 -11.66
N ALA A 37 0.84 1.65 -11.42
CA ALA A 37 1.90 0.99 -12.16
C ALA A 37 1.82 -0.54 -12.04
N ALA A 38 1.63 -1.06 -10.83
CA ALA A 38 1.45 -2.50 -10.60
C ALA A 38 0.19 -3.05 -11.29
N CYS A 39 -0.93 -2.33 -11.22
CA CYS A 39 -2.15 -2.70 -11.92
C CYS A 39 -1.94 -2.80 -13.43
N ARG A 40 -1.14 -1.90 -14.02
CA ARG A 40 -0.78 -1.98 -15.45
C ARG A 40 0.10 -3.19 -15.75
N HIS A 41 1.16 -3.37 -14.96
CA HIS A 41 2.10 -4.47 -15.15
C HIS A 41 1.42 -5.84 -15.09
N THR A 42 0.36 -5.94 -14.28
CA THR A 42 -0.45 -7.16 -14.16
C THR A 42 -1.59 -7.27 -15.18
N GLY A 43 -1.81 -6.24 -15.99
CA GLY A 43 -2.88 -6.24 -17.01
C GLY A 43 -4.29 -6.20 -16.43
N ARG A 44 -4.44 -5.78 -15.19
CA ARG A 44 -5.76 -5.57 -14.57
C ARG A 44 -6.45 -4.35 -15.21
N SER A 45 -7.77 -4.38 -15.31
CA SER A 45 -8.55 -3.19 -15.68
C SER A 45 -8.41 -2.09 -14.62
N LEU A 46 -8.52 -0.83 -15.04
CA LEU A 46 -8.44 0.32 -14.13
C LEU A 46 -9.62 0.35 -13.17
N GLU A 47 -10.77 -0.08 -13.63
CA GLU A 47 -12.02 -0.16 -12.88
C GLU A 47 -11.89 -1.11 -11.68
N ASP A 48 -11.30 -2.29 -11.87
CA ASP A 48 -11.02 -3.24 -10.79
C ASP A 48 -9.93 -2.71 -9.85
N CYS A 49 -8.90 -2.05 -10.40
CA CYS A 49 -7.86 -1.41 -9.60
C CYS A 49 -8.44 -0.33 -8.65
N PHE A 50 -9.42 0.45 -9.10
CA PHE A 50 -10.09 1.45 -8.25
C PHE A 50 -10.99 0.81 -7.19
N GLN A 51 -11.68 -0.29 -7.51
CA GLN A 51 -12.53 -1.00 -6.55
C GLN A 51 -11.72 -1.63 -5.42
N ARG A 52 -10.52 -2.13 -5.72
CA ARG A 52 -9.60 -2.70 -4.71
C ARG A 52 -8.93 -1.68 -3.83
N ASN A 53 -8.77 -0.46 -4.33
CA ASN A 53 -8.04 0.62 -3.65
C ASN A 53 -8.94 1.85 -3.40
N PRO A 54 -10.05 1.71 -2.65
CA PRO A 54 -11.03 2.79 -2.48
C PRO A 54 -10.49 3.97 -1.66
N ARG A 55 -9.41 3.76 -0.89
CA ARG A 55 -8.78 4.78 -0.04
C ARG A 55 -7.66 5.55 -0.75
N VAL A 56 -7.38 5.21 -2.00
CA VAL A 56 -6.30 5.81 -2.79
C VAL A 56 -6.91 6.71 -3.86
N SER A 57 -6.26 7.84 -4.10
CA SER A 57 -6.65 8.78 -5.15
C SER A 57 -6.69 8.10 -6.52
N LYS A 58 -7.87 8.07 -7.16
CA LYS A 58 -8.04 7.54 -8.51
C LYS A 58 -7.15 8.26 -9.53
N ALA A 59 -6.91 9.56 -9.31
CA ALA A 59 -6.05 10.36 -10.17
C ALA A 59 -4.58 9.89 -10.10
N ASP A 60 -4.09 9.55 -8.90
CA ASP A 60 -2.72 9.08 -8.72
C ASP A 60 -2.50 7.67 -9.25
N ILE A 61 -3.49 6.78 -9.06
CA ILE A 61 -3.53 5.45 -9.69
C ILE A 61 -3.47 5.60 -11.22
N PHE A 62 -4.32 6.44 -11.81
CA PHE A 62 -4.32 6.65 -13.25
C PHE A 62 -2.99 7.23 -13.76
N ALA A 63 -2.41 8.18 -13.04
CA ALA A 63 -1.10 8.75 -13.38
C ALA A 63 -0.01 7.67 -13.43
N GLY A 64 0.08 6.82 -12.41
CA GLY A 64 1.05 5.72 -12.38
C GLY A 64 0.78 4.65 -13.44
N TRP A 65 -0.49 4.33 -13.71
CA TRP A 65 -0.88 3.39 -14.76
C TRP A 65 -0.43 3.88 -16.15
N LYS A 66 -0.61 5.17 -16.45
CA LYS A 66 -0.17 5.75 -17.73
C LYS A 66 1.35 5.72 -17.88
N GLU A 67 2.07 6.12 -16.84
CA GLU A 67 3.54 6.11 -16.82
C GLU A 67 4.07 4.69 -17.08
N MET A 68 3.49 3.68 -16.41
CA MET A 68 3.85 2.29 -16.63
C MET A 68 3.40 1.78 -18.01
N ASN A 69 2.24 2.18 -18.53
CA ASN A 69 1.79 1.83 -19.88
C ASN A 69 2.79 2.32 -20.93
N GLU A 70 3.21 3.59 -20.82
CA GLU A 70 4.19 4.16 -21.73
C GLU A 70 5.52 3.44 -21.62
N TYR A 71 5.96 3.13 -20.40
CA TYR A 71 7.19 2.36 -20.17
C TYR A 71 7.12 0.96 -20.78
N MET A 72 6.06 0.19 -20.52
CA MET A 72 5.88 -1.14 -21.09
C MET A 72 5.78 -1.10 -22.62
N THR A 73 5.09 -0.09 -23.18
CA THR A 73 4.94 0.08 -24.64
C THR A 73 6.29 0.40 -25.30
N LYS A 74 7.08 1.29 -24.68
CA LYS A 74 8.42 1.65 -25.18
C LYS A 74 9.39 0.48 -25.10
N ASN A 75 9.31 -0.33 -24.05
CA ASN A 75 10.27 -1.40 -23.77
C ASN A 75 9.77 -2.81 -24.17
N LYS A 76 8.55 -2.92 -24.71
CA LYS A 76 7.90 -4.19 -25.08
C LYS A 76 7.92 -5.23 -23.95
N LEU A 77 7.55 -4.78 -22.76
CA LEU A 77 7.44 -5.66 -21.60
C LEU A 77 6.12 -6.41 -21.65
N ASP A 78 6.18 -7.70 -21.30
CA ASP A 78 5.00 -8.53 -21.20
C ASP A 78 4.22 -8.23 -19.92
N VAL A 79 2.92 -8.47 -19.99
CA VAL A 79 2.03 -8.43 -18.84
C VAL A 79 2.19 -9.71 -18.04
N ILE A 80 2.32 -9.59 -16.71
CA ILE A 80 2.38 -10.74 -15.81
C ILE A 80 1.02 -10.89 -15.11
N PRO A 81 0.16 -11.84 -15.53
CA PRO A 81 -1.18 -11.96 -14.97
C PRO A 81 -1.13 -12.12 -13.45
N PRO A 82 -2.04 -11.47 -12.71
CA PRO A 82 -2.09 -11.63 -11.27
C PRO A 82 -2.54 -13.06 -10.95
N ALA A 83 -2.12 -13.55 -9.77
CA ALA A 83 -2.71 -14.76 -9.21
C ALA A 83 -4.24 -14.60 -9.13
N PRO A 84 -5.01 -15.70 -9.29
CA PRO A 84 -6.44 -15.66 -9.12
C PRO A 84 -6.78 -15.10 -7.74
N ASP A 85 -7.84 -14.28 -7.69
CA ASP A 85 -8.26 -13.68 -6.43
C ASP A 85 -8.57 -14.78 -5.42
N ALA A 86 -7.93 -14.71 -4.25
CA ALA A 86 -8.30 -15.56 -3.14
C ALA A 86 -9.79 -15.33 -2.84
N LYS A 87 -10.57 -16.41 -2.69
CA LYS A 87 -11.96 -16.29 -2.27
C LYS A 87 -11.99 -15.48 -0.97
N ALA A 88 -12.71 -14.36 -0.99
CA ALA A 88 -12.79 -13.47 0.14
C ALA A 88 -13.21 -14.27 1.38
N ALA A 89 -12.30 -14.45 2.33
CA ALA A 89 -12.70 -14.75 3.69
C ALA A 89 -13.42 -13.49 4.17
N SER A 90 -14.71 -13.62 4.44
CA SER A 90 -15.57 -12.55 4.94
C SER A 90 -15.12 -12.15 6.34
N GLY A 91 -14.07 -11.34 6.42
CA GLY A 91 -13.53 -10.77 7.65
C GLY A 91 -13.37 -9.25 7.50
N PRO A 92 -13.45 -8.48 8.59
CA PRO A 92 -13.22 -7.05 8.52
C PRO A 92 -11.83 -6.78 7.95
N VAL A 93 -11.73 -5.96 6.90
CA VAL A 93 -10.46 -5.42 6.41
C VAL A 93 -9.89 -4.51 7.50
N ALA A 94 -9.10 -5.09 8.41
CA ALA A 94 -8.26 -4.32 9.30
C ALA A 94 -7.35 -3.45 8.42
N SER A 95 -7.43 -2.13 8.62
CA SER A 95 -6.54 -1.18 7.96
C SER A 95 -5.11 -1.53 8.37
N ILE A 96 -4.35 -2.13 7.45
CA ILE A 96 -2.90 -2.17 7.58
C ILE A 96 -2.42 -0.78 7.24
N GLU A 97 -2.13 0.03 8.26
CA GLU A 97 -1.29 1.20 8.10
C GLU A 97 0.12 0.70 7.77
N ILE A 98 0.58 0.97 6.55
CA ILE A 98 1.96 0.72 6.17
C ILE A 98 2.78 1.89 6.71
N GLY A 99 3.30 1.77 7.94
CA GLY A 99 4.28 2.69 8.51
C GLY A 99 4.42 2.65 10.03
N GLY A 100 5.50 2.03 10.52
CA GLY A 100 6.05 2.28 11.87
C GLY A 100 5.94 1.09 12.84
N GLY A 101 7.06 0.41 13.07
CA GLY A 101 7.17 -0.64 14.09
C GLY A 101 7.38 -0.10 15.50
N THR A 102 6.95 -0.89 16.48
CA THR A 102 7.66 -1.20 17.73
C THR A 102 7.10 -2.51 18.29
N ASP A 103 7.99 -3.33 18.82
CA ASP A 103 7.83 -4.71 19.29
C ASP A 103 6.78 -4.91 20.39
N ALA A 104 6.11 -6.06 20.35
CA ALA A 104 5.94 -6.93 21.52
C ALA A 104 5.40 -8.32 21.11
N ALA A 105 6.28 -9.30 21.24
CA ALA A 105 6.07 -10.63 21.81
C ALA A 105 4.95 -11.54 21.26
N GLU A 106 5.44 -12.64 20.69
CA GLU A 106 4.86 -13.99 20.70
C GLU A 106 3.88 -14.27 21.84
N GLU A 107 2.74 -14.89 21.50
CA GLU A 107 2.29 -16.05 22.26
C GLU A 107 1.65 -17.07 21.32
N GLU A 108 2.45 -18.08 21.00
CA GLU A 108 2.08 -19.33 20.36
C GLU A 108 1.16 -20.13 21.31
N LYS A 109 -0.02 -20.52 20.83
CA LYS A 109 -0.80 -21.60 21.46
C LYS A 109 -1.04 -22.70 20.42
N PRO A 110 -0.48 -23.91 20.61
CA PRO A 110 -0.53 -24.97 19.59
C PRO A 110 -1.97 -25.44 19.35
N ALA A 111 -2.38 -25.46 18.08
CA ALA A 111 -3.58 -26.16 17.65
C ALA A 111 -3.26 -27.67 17.59
N GLU A 112 -3.92 -28.42 18.45
CA GLU A 112 -3.90 -29.88 18.56
C GLU A 112 -4.24 -30.54 17.22
N THR A 113 -3.29 -31.32 16.67
CA THR A 113 -3.47 -32.09 15.45
C THR A 113 -4.38 -33.29 15.74
N LYS A 114 -5.65 -33.20 15.35
CA LYS A 114 -6.55 -34.37 15.33
C LYS A 114 -6.27 -35.20 14.07
N GLN A 115 -5.44 -36.22 14.26
CA GLN A 115 -5.13 -37.26 13.29
C GLN A 115 -6.42 -38.03 12.90
N PRO A 116 -6.75 -38.21 11.60
CA PRO A 116 -7.78 -39.16 11.19
C PRO A 116 -7.24 -40.59 11.31
N ALA A 117 -8.08 -41.49 11.85
CA ALA A 117 -7.79 -42.91 12.06
C ALA A 117 -7.47 -43.66 10.74
N PRO A 118 -6.69 -44.76 10.78
CA PRO A 118 -6.40 -45.56 9.59
C PRO A 118 -7.65 -46.26 9.05
N ALA A 119 -7.80 -46.26 7.73
CA ALA A 119 -8.85 -47.00 7.04
C ALA A 119 -8.59 -48.53 7.11
N PRO A 120 -9.63 -49.36 7.30
CA PRO A 120 -9.48 -50.81 7.21
C PRO A 120 -9.29 -51.23 5.75
N GLY A 121 -8.38 -52.19 5.54
CA GLY A 121 -7.97 -52.66 4.23
C GLY A 121 -9.03 -53.44 3.44
N ASN A 122 -8.81 -53.44 2.13
CA ASN A 122 -9.04 -54.56 1.21
C ASN A 122 -8.10 -54.38 0.01
#